data_AF-Q3LRT5-F1
#
_entry.id   AF-Q3LRT5-F1
#
_cell.length_a   1.000
_cell.length_b   1.000
_cell.length_c   1.000
_cell.angle_alpha   90.00
_cell.angle_beta   90.00
_cell.angle_gamma   90.00
#
_symmetry.space_group_name_H-M   'P 1'
#
loop_
_entity.id
_entity.type
_entity.pdbx_description
1 polymer ?
#
loop_
_entity_poly.entity_id
_entity_poly.type
_entity_poly.pdbx_seq_one_letter_code
_entity_poly.pdbx_strand_id
1 'polypeptide(L)'
;MNHDFLGLDLTKLAPYNHLGSSVISVGSRVDIMVRQERDWALNGFHKYTHEYHKISGSPSHFYLLDLKGADIPLIRGRLLKVEAFMATQQLNPLMVILHADEGIKYYLWKNGRFVEMNKTVMDALEERLRVAAFERFGTTFIDLNATSSYGYKSGEIDCKVHVEQLLECGAKTRKFIHTFKPTTDIRLTTHTSYFNLGLYPKGPRYNRLIVLKNDLGFPVLLTLLDTENKYHYYRYSGEGKWGRLEQGVEAAKVNLRGDEALLKDPVFMREVPNAPGLRPRVYNTTMYP
;
A
#
# COMPACT_ATOMS: atom_id res chain seq x y z
N MET A 1 39.41 8.95 -17.80
CA MET A 1 38.43 7.98 -17.27
C MET A 1 37.07 8.37 -17.82
N ASN A 2 36.35 7.48 -18.50
CA ASN A 2 34.97 7.75 -18.93
C ASN A 2 34.06 7.66 -17.71
N HIS A 3 33.44 8.78 -17.35
CA HIS A 3 32.40 8.83 -16.34
C HIS A 3 31.05 8.64 -17.04
N ASP A 4 30.25 7.68 -16.56
CA ASP A 4 28.93 7.42 -17.13
C ASP A 4 27.91 8.30 -16.41
N PHE A 5 27.28 9.18 -17.17
CA PHE A 5 26.27 10.12 -16.70
C PHE A 5 24.90 9.66 -17.22
N LEU A 6 23.94 9.44 -16.31
CA LEU A 6 22.68 8.77 -16.65
C LEU A 6 21.47 9.51 -16.07
N GLY A 7 20.41 9.59 -16.86
CA GLY A 7 19.07 9.85 -16.37
C GLY A 7 18.38 8.55 -15.99
N LEU A 8 17.65 8.53 -14.87
CA LEU A 8 16.82 7.40 -14.47
C LEU A 8 15.35 7.77 -14.53
N ASP A 9 14.53 6.86 -15.07
CA ASP A 9 13.08 6.93 -14.98
C ASP A 9 12.59 5.96 -13.91
N LEU A 10 12.25 6.51 -12.73
CA LEU A 10 11.74 5.72 -11.61
C LEU A 10 10.35 5.18 -11.88
N THR A 11 9.60 5.71 -12.85
CA THR A 11 8.25 5.20 -13.18
C THR A 11 8.28 3.88 -13.96
N LYS A 12 9.48 3.43 -14.38
CA LYS A 12 9.67 2.16 -15.09
C LYS A 12 9.77 1.01 -14.10
N LEU A 13 8.90 0.01 -14.29
CA LEU A 13 8.84 -1.19 -13.44
C LEU A 13 9.59 -2.39 -14.03
N ALA A 14 10.23 -2.22 -15.19
CA ALA A 14 10.96 -3.25 -15.93
C ALA A 14 12.27 -2.67 -16.49
N PRO A 15 13.26 -3.50 -16.83
CA PRO A 15 14.54 -3.03 -17.37
C PRO A 15 14.40 -2.18 -18.63
N TYR A 16 15.28 -1.19 -18.78
CA TYR A 16 15.27 -0.21 -19.88
C TYR A 16 16.69 0.23 -20.26
N ASN A 17 16.82 0.88 -21.42
CA ASN A 17 18.09 1.47 -21.86
C ASN A 17 18.25 2.91 -21.35
N HIS A 18 19.45 3.48 -21.42
CA HIS A 18 19.71 4.86 -20.95
C HIS A 18 18.87 5.95 -21.67
N LEU A 19 18.22 5.62 -22.80
CA LEU A 19 17.28 6.50 -23.52
C LEU A 19 15.83 6.40 -23.01
N GLY A 20 15.55 5.54 -22.02
CA GLY A 20 14.21 5.36 -21.43
C GLY A 20 13.28 4.44 -22.24
N SER A 21 13.77 3.81 -23.30
CA SER A 21 13.02 2.84 -24.10
C SER A 21 13.00 1.48 -23.40
N SER A 22 11.80 0.91 -23.27
CA SER A 22 11.62 -0.45 -22.76
C SER A 22 12.21 -1.45 -23.76
N VAL A 23 13.01 -2.39 -23.28
CA VAL A 23 13.71 -3.36 -24.12
C VAL A 23 12.78 -4.54 -24.44
N ILE A 24 11.85 -4.33 -25.39
CA ILE A 24 11.03 -5.40 -25.99
C ILE A 24 11.56 -5.74 -27.41
N SER A 25 12.41 -4.90 -28.00
CA SER A 25 13.02 -5.15 -29.31
C SER A 25 14.30 -5.98 -29.21
N VAL A 26 14.35 -7.06 -30.01
CA VAL A 26 15.56 -7.88 -30.24
C VAL A 26 16.72 -6.98 -30.66
N GLY A 27 17.83 -7.01 -29.90
CA GLY A 27 19.05 -6.24 -30.18
C GLY A 27 19.25 -4.96 -29.36
N SER A 28 18.29 -4.55 -28.52
CA SER A 28 18.45 -3.37 -27.67
C SER A 28 19.28 -3.68 -26.42
N ARG A 29 20.29 -2.86 -26.12
CA ARG A 29 21.08 -2.98 -24.89
C ARG A 29 20.25 -2.57 -23.69
N VAL A 30 20.22 -3.40 -22.65
CA VAL A 30 19.69 -3.04 -21.32
C VAL A 30 20.84 -2.42 -20.55
N ASP A 31 20.67 -1.16 -20.16
CA ASP A 31 21.65 -0.42 -19.37
C ASP A 31 21.19 -0.33 -17.92
N ILE A 32 19.88 -0.19 -17.69
CA ILE A 32 19.27 -0.08 -16.36
C ILE A 32 18.46 -1.33 -16.05
N MET A 33 18.91 -2.07 -15.06
CA MET A 33 18.17 -3.18 -14.47
C MET A 33 17.20 -2.65 -13.43
N VAL A 34 15.93 -3.05 -13.54
CA VAL A 34 14.89 -2.76 -12.54
C VAL A 34 14.46 -4.07 -11.88
N ARG A 35 14.54 -4.12 -10.55
CA ARG A 35 14.13 -5.29 -9.76
C ARG A 35 13.10 -4.88 -8.72
N GLN A 36 11.99 -5.61 -8.68
CA GLN A 36 11.02 -5.51 -7.59
C GLN A 36 11.46 -6.42 -6.45
N GLU A 37 11.53 -5.88 -5.23
CA GLU A 37 11.74 -6.66 -4.01
C GLU A 37 10.48 -7.46 -3.71
N ARG A 38 10.55 -8.80 -3.81
CA ARG A 38 9.38 -9.69 -3.67
C ARG A 38 9.06 -10.03 -2.23
N ASP A 39 10.07 -10.08 -1.36
CA ASP A 39 9.91 -10.40 0.07
C ASP A 39 9.65 -9.13 0.92
N TRP A 40 9.20 -8.06 0.27
CA TRP A 40 8.91 -6.79 0.93
C TRP A 40 7.61 -6.89 1.74
N ALA A 41 7.72 -6.75 3.06
CA ALA A 41 6.63 -7.04 4.01
C ALA A 41 5.57 -5.93 4.16
N LEU A 42 5.68 -4.79 3.45
CA LEU A 42 4.74 -3.68 3.64
C LEU A 42 3.54 -3.80 2.69
N ASN A 43 2.40 -4.18 3.26
CA ASN A 43 1.15 -4.37 2.53
C ASN A 43 0.74 -3.08 1.79
N GLY A 44 0.52 -3.20 0.47
CA GLY A 44 0.10 -2.08 -0.38
C GLY A 44 1.23 -1.17 -0.86
N PHE A 45 2.48 -1.56 -0.63
CA PHE A 45 3.65 -0.87 -1.15
C PHE A 45 4.59 -1.84 -1.87
N HIS A 46 5.34 -1.31 -2.82
CA HIS A 46 6.39 -2.02 -3.54
C HIS A 46 7.68 -1.24 -3.49
N LYS A 47 8.79 -1.97 -3.46
CA LYS A 47 10.14 -1.43 -3.57
C LYS A 47 10.73 -1.86 -4.91
N TYR A 48 11.17 -0.89 -5.70
CA TYR A 48 11.89 -1.11 -6.95
C TYR A 48 13.33 -0.61 -6.82
N THR A 49 14.28 -1.40 -7.29
CA THR A 49 15.70 -1.04 -7.31
C THR A 49 16.15 -0.86 -8.75
N HIS A 50 16.74 0.29 -9.05
CA HIS A 50 17.32 0.65 -10.33
C HIS A 50 18.85 0.60 -10.23
N GLU A 51 19.47 -0.25 -11.05
CA GLU A 51 20.92 -0.46 -11.07
C GLU A 51 21.44 -0.27 -12.50
N TYR A 52 22.54 0.46 -12.67
CA TYR A 52 23.22 0.55 -13.96
C TYR A 52 24.14 -0.66 -14.14
N HIS A 53 24.02 -1.36 -15.27
CA HIS A 53 24.87 -2.50 -15.61
C HIS A 53 25.63 -2.19 -16.91
N LYS A 54 26.97 -2.32 -16.85
CA LYS A 54 27.80 -2.32 -18.06
C LYS A 54 27.65 -3.65 -18.79
N ILE A 55 28.17 -3.73 -20.03
CA ILE A 55 28.15 -4.93 -20.89
C ILE A 55 28.67 -6.19 -20.17
N SER A 56 29.52 -6.03 -19.15
CA SER A 56 30.00 -7.13 -18.28
C SER A 56 28.93 -7.76 -17.37
N GLY A 57 27.72 -7.22 -17.32
CA GLY A 57 26.59 -7.73 -16.54
C GLY A 57 26.63 -7.37 -15.04
N SER A 58 27.69 -6.73 -14.55
CA SER A 58 27.82 -6.32 -13.14
C SER A 58 27.29 -4.90 -12.89
N PRO A 59 26.67 -4.63 -11.72
CA PRO A 59 26.32 -3.28 -11.29
C PRO A 59 27.55 -2.37 -11.35
N SER A 60 27.37 -1.17 -11.86
CA SER A 60 28.42 -0.18 -12.07
C SER A 60 27.99 1.17 -11.50
N HIS A 61 28.98 1.90 -10.99
CA HIS A 61 28.77 3.25 -10.49
C HIS A 61 28.49 4.23 -11.64
N PHE A 62 27.62 5.21 -11.41
CA PHE A 62 27.24 6.23 -12.39
C PHE A 62 26.97 7.58 -11.71
N TYR A 63 27.03 8.67 -12.47
CA TYR A 63 26.58 9.99 -12.01
C TYR A 63 25.15 10.23 -12.47
N LEU A 64 24.31 10.73 -11.56
CA LEU A 64 22.91 11.05 -11.86
C LEU A 64 22.81 12.42 -12.54
N LEU A 65 22.24 12.46 -13.74
CA LEU A 65 21.91 13.71 -14.45
C LEU A 65 20.46 14.14 -14.24
N ASP A 66 19.56 13.17 -14.15
CA ASP A 66 18.12 13.42 -14.05
C ASP A 66 17.43 12.22 -13.38
N LEU A 67 16.32 12.50 -12.69
CA LEU A 67 15.54 11.51 -11.97
C LEU A 67 14.04 11.71 -12.23
N LYS A 68 13.56 11.15 -13.33
CA LYS A 68 12.14 11.23 -13.67
C LYS A 68 11.30 10.45 -12.66
N GLY A 69 10.22 11.09 -12.21
CA GLY A 69 9.32 10.59 -11.16
C GLY A 69 9.62 11.14 -9.75
N ALA A 70 10.82 11.72 -9.54
CA ALA A 70 11.20 12.35 -8.29
C ALA A 70 12.06 13.60 -8.49
N ASP A 71 11.50 14.77 -8.18
CA ASP A 71 12.23 16.03 -8.16
C ASP A 71 13.09 16.11 -6.89
N ILE A 72 14.31 15.58 -6.97
CA ILE A 72 15.30 15.51 -5.90
C ILE A 72 16.55 16.27 -6.37
N PRO A 73 17.17 17.10 -5.51
CA PRO A 73 18.43 17.76 -5.85
C PRO A 73 19.50 16.75 -6.30
N LEU A 74 20.08 16.99 -7.48
CA LEU A 74 21.15 16.15 -7.99
C LEU A 74 22.33 16.15 -7.03
N ILE A 75 22.72 14.95 -6.61
CA ILE A 75 23.88 14.80 -5.74
C ILE A 75 25.16 14.92 -6.55
N ARG A 76 26.17 15.58 -5.99
CA ARG A 76 27.52 15.59 -6.55
C ARG A 76 28.22 14.33 -6.07
N GLY A 77 27.99 13.21 -6.74
CA GLY A 77 28.58 11.93 -6.34
C GLY A 77 28.17 10.78 -7.25
N ARG A 78 28.95 9.71 -7.21
CA ARG A 78 28.61 8.48 -7.92
C ARG A 78 27.59 7.69 -7.11
N LEU A 79 26.62 7.14 -7.81
CA LEU A 79 25.61 6.23 -7.32
C LEU A 79 25.94 4.81 -7.74
N LEU A 80 25.66 3.86 -6.85
CA LEU A 80 25.61 2.44 -7.17
C LEU A 80 24.22 2.02 -7.63
N LYS A 81 23.18 2.52 -6.96
CA LYS A 81 21.78 2.18 -7.22
C LYS A 81 20.83 3.22 -6.65
N VAL A 82 19.58 3.18 -7.14
CA VAL A 82 18.46 3.98 -6.62
C VAL A 82 17.32 3.05 -6.24
N GLU A 83 16.80 3.18 -5.03
CA GLU A 83 15.62 2.44 -4.58
C GLU A 83 14.41 3.39 -4.56
N ALA A 84 13.27 2.93 -5.05
CA ALA A 84 12.02 3.69 -5.11
C ALA A 84 10.90 2.90 -4.45
N PHE A 85 10.24 3.50 -3.46
CA PHE A 85 9.06 2.94 -2.81
C PHE A 85 7.80 3.52 -3.46
N MET A 86 6.86 2.67 -3.83
CA MET A 86 5.63 3.06 -4.53
C MET A 86 4.43 2.47 -3.82
N ALA A 87 3.29 3.18 -3.83
CA ALA A 87 2.01 2.56 -3.51
C ALA A 87 1.59 1.60 -4.63
N THR A 88 0.96 0.48 -4.29
CA THR A 88 0.44 -0.47 -5.28
C THR A 88 -0.48 0.23 -6.29
N GLN A 89 -0.26 -0.02 -7.59
CA GLN A 89 -0.92 0.64 -8.74
C GLN A 89 -0.59 2.12 -8.96
N GLN A 90 0.33 2.70 -8.20
CA GLN A 90 0.87 4.04 -8.46
C GLN A 90 2.28 3.92 -9.04
N LEU A 91 2.53 4.61 -10.15
CA LEU A 91 3.86 4.61 -10.80
C LEU A 91 4.83 5.63 -10.20
N ASN A 92 4.30 6.58 -9.45
CA ASN A 92 5.06 7.66 -8.87
C ASN A 92 5.60 7.26 -7.49
N PRO A 93 6.90 7.45 -7.21
CA PRO A 93 7.50 7.06 -5.94
C PRO A 93 6.97 7.90 -4.76
N LEU A 94 6.89 7.31 -3.58
CA LEU A 94 6.61 8.00 -2.32
C LEU A 94 7.89 8.28 -1.54
N MET A 95 8.89 7.43 -1.72
CA MET A 95 10.21 7.57 -1.12
C MET A 95 11.27 7.11 -2.11
N VAL A 96 12.42 7.76 -2.09
CA VAL A 96 13.59 7.42 -2.91
C VAL A 96 14.80 7.31 -1.99
N ILE A 97 15.60 6.27 -2.18
CA ILE A 97 16.88 6.10 -1.50
C ILE A 97 17.99 6.11 -2.55
N LEU A 98 18.95 7.01 -2.38
CA LEU A 98 20.13 7.11 -3.22
C LEU A 98 21.30 6.43 -2.50
N HIS A 99 21.88 5.40 -3.10
CA HIS A 99 23.09 4.75 -2.59
C HIS A 99 24.32 5.35 -3.28
N ALA A 100 24.94 6.35 -2.65
CA ALA A 100 26.13 7.01 -3.16
C ALA A 100 27.40 6.51 -2.48
N ASP A 101 28.55 6.74 -3.11
CA ASP A 101 29.87 6.46 -2.52
C ASP A 101 30.07 7.18 -1.17
N GLU A 102 29.53 8.40 -1.06
CA GLU A 102 29.62 9.25 0.13
C GLU A 102 28.60 8.86 1.22
N GLY A 103 27.67 7.95 0.92
CA GLY A 103 26.66 7.49 1.87
C GLY A 103 25.27 7.31 1.27
N ILE A 104 24.33 6.91 2.12
CA ILE A 104 22.93 6.68 1.74
C ILE A 104 22.11 7.93 2.07
N LYS A 105 21.38 8.45 1.08
CA LYS A 105 20.43 9.55 1.25
C LYS A 105 19.01 9.07 1.10
N TYR A 106 18.13 9.54 1.98
CA TYR A 106 16.72 9.16 2.02
C TYR A 106 15.88 10.38 1.68
N TYR A 107 14.95 10.24 0.74
CA TYR A 107 14.04 11.31 0.35
C TYR A 107 12.61 10.82 0.43
N LEU A 108 11.75 11.54 1.16
CA LEU A 108 10.34 11.21 1.32
C LEU A 108 9.49 12.31 0.68
N TRP A 109 8.42 11.93 -0.02
CA TRP A 109 7.42 12.88 -0.49
C TRP A 109 6.71 13.52 0.71
N LYS A 110 6.83 14.85 0.83
CA LYS A 110 6.23 15.65 1.89
C LYS A 110 6.03 17.10 1.43
N ASN A 111 4.89 17.66 1.76
CA ASN A 111 4.44 19.00 1.36
C ASN A 111 4.62 19.29 -0.14
N GLY A 112 4.20 18.36 -1.01
CA GLY A 112 4.21 18.51 -2.46
C GLY A 112 5.57 18.36 -3.15
N ARG A 113 6.61 17.94 -2.42
CA ARG A 113 7.97 17.73 -2.95
C ARG A 113 8.71 16.62 -2.23
N PHE A 114 9.85 16.19 -2.75
CA PHE A 114 10.76 15.31 -1.99
C PHE A 114 11.59 16.11 -1.00
N VAL A 115 11.66 15.63 0.24
CA VAL A 115 12.43 16.22 1.32
C VAL A 115 13.44 15.20 1.81
N GLU A 116 14.69 15.62 2.00
CA GLU A 116 15.74 14.77 2.57
C GLU A 116 15.42 14.43 4.04
N MET A 117 15.55 13.15 4.37
CA MET A 117 15.24 12.57 5.66
C MET A 117 16.48 11.91 6.24
N ASN A 118 16.52 11.80 7.56
CA ASN A 118 17.50 10.97 8.25
C ASN A 118 17.14 9.47 8.14
N LYS A 119 18.11 8.59 8.45
CA LYS A 119 17.93 7.13 8.41
C LYS A 119 16.77 6.64 9.29
N THR A 120 16.42 7.33 10.38
CA THR A 120 15.31 6.95 11.28
C THR A 120 13.95 7.03 10.60
N VAL A 121 13.87 7.56 9.37
CA VAL A 121 12.69 7.41 8.51
C VAL A 121 12.31 5.93 8.32
N MET A 122 13.28 5.02 8.37
CA MET A 122 13.08 3.59 8.17
C MET A 122 12.37 2.90 9.34
N ASP A 123 12.48 3.44 10.57
CA ASP A 123 11.92 2.81 11.78
C ASP A 123 10.38 2.80 11.79
N ALA A 124 9.77 3.76 11.09
CA ALA A 124 8.32 3.90 10.93
C ALA A 124 7.95 3.99 9.44
N LEU A 125 8.64 3.23 8.58
CA LEU A 125 8.55 3.37 7.13
C LEU A 125 7.11 3.21 6.61
N GLU A 126 6.39 2.19 7.07
CA GLU A 126 5.02 1.94 6.59
C GLU A 126 4.08 3.11 6.89
N GLU A 127 4.10 3.59 8.13
CA GLU A 127 3.34 4.77 8.56
C GLU A 127 3.67 5.99 7.67
N ARG A 128 4.97 6.24 7.44
CA ARG A 128 5.40 7.38 6.63
C ARG A 128 4.99 7.25 5.17
N LEU A 129 5.04 6.04 4.61
CA LEU A 129 4.56 5.77 3.24
C LEU A 129 3.05 5.95 3.14
N ARG A 130 2.27 5.53 4.15
CA ARG A 130 0.81 5.75 4.20
C ARG A 130 0.48 7.25 4.22
N VAL A 131 1.21 8.05 5.01
CA VAL A 131 1.02 9.51 5.04
C VAL A 131 1.42 10.14 3.70
N ALA A 132 2.56 9.74 3.14
CA ALA A 132 3.01 10.23 1.84
C ALA A 132 2.03 9.85 0.71
N ALA A 133 1.44 8.66 0.74
CA ALA A 133 0.42 8.22 -0.23
C ALA A 133 -0.86 9.06 -0.12
N PHE A 134 -1.30 9.33 1.11
CA PHE A 134 -2.44 10.21 1.34
C PHE A 134 -2.17 11.62 0.81
N GLU A 135 -0.99 12.17 1.09
CA GLU A 135 -0.62 13.50 0.63
C GLU A 135 -0.49 13.57 -0.90
N ARG A 136 0.20 12.61 -1.52
CA ARG A 136 0.52 12.64 -2.94
C ARG A 136 -0.67 12.25 -3.82
N PHE A 137 -1.48 11.30 -3.37
CA PHE A 137 -2.52 10.66 -4.19
C PHE A 137 -3.93 10.75 -3.59
N GLY A 138 -4.07 11.23 -2.34
CA GLY A 138 -5.33 11.16 -1.60
C GLY A 138 -5.67 9.78 -1.06
N THR A 139 -4.79 8.78 -1.25
CA THR A 139 -5.06 7.38 -0.90
C THR A 139 -5.10 7.18 0.62
N THR A 140 -6.21 6.64 1.14
CA THR A 140 -6.36 6.28 2.55
C THR A 140 -6.24 4.77 2.74
N PHE A 141 -5.36 4.34 3.63
CA PHE A 141 -5.20 2.93 4.01
C PHE A 141 -6.02 2.65 5.27
N ILE A 142 -6.93 1.67 5.18
CA ILE A 142 -7.78 1.23 6.28
C ILE A 142 -7.39 -0.18 6.69
N ASP A 143 -6.90 -0.34 7.92
CA ASP A 143 -6.73 -1.64 8.56
C ASP A 143 -8.08 -2.23 8.97
N LEU A 144 -8.46 -3.34 8.34
CA LEU A 144 -9.68 -4.08 8.64
C LEU A 144 -9.60 -4.82 9.98
N ASN A 145 -8.41 -5.12 10.48
CA ASN A 145 -8.23 -5.81 11.75
C ASN A 145 -8.35 -4.88 12.95
N ALA A 146 -8.17 -3.58 12.76
CA ALA A 146 -8.28 -2.60 13.83
C ALA A 146 -9.65 -2.67 14.52
N THR A 147 -9.62 -2.68 15.85
CA THR A 147 -10.79 -2.66 16.74
C THR A 147 -10.85 -1.39 17.59
N SER A 148 -9.80 -0.57 17.52
CA SER A 148 -9.66 0.72 18.18
C SER A 148 -9.15 1.76 17.20
N SER A 149 -9.32 3.03 17.55
CA SER A 149 -8.88 4.15 16.71
C SER A 149 -7.37 4.12 16.52
N TYR A 150 -6.91 4.40 15.30
CA TYR A 150 -5.51 4.49 14.96
C TYR A 150 -5.28 5.71 14.07
N GLY A 151 -4.03 6.08 13.88
CA GLY A 151 -3.71 7.15 12.96
C GLY A 151 -2.23 7.27 12.74
N TYR A 152 -1.92 7.97 11.66
CA TYR A 152 -0.56 8.23 11.24
C TYR A 152 -0.38 9.74 11.15
N LYS A 153 0.70 10.27 11.71
CA LYS A 153 0.96 11.72 11.71
C LYS A 153 2.32 12.05 11.10
N SER A 154 2.32 13.04 10.20
CA SER A 154 3.56 13.69 9.75
C SER A 154 3.32 15.18 9.58
N GLY A 155 3.90 15.99 10.48
CA GLY A 155 3.68 17.44 10.50
C GLY A 155 2.20 17.77 10.70
N GLU A 156 1.59 18.44 9.72
CA GLU A 156 0.20 18.89 9.73
C GLU A 156 -0.79 17.85 9.18
N ILE A 157 -0.31 16.77 8.57
CA ILE A 157 -1.17 15.74 8.00
C ILE A 157 -1.48 14.71 9.08
N ASP A 158 -2.78 14.59 9.40
CA ASP A 158 -3.33 13.67 10.38
C ASP A 158 -4.23 12.63 9.68
N CYS A 159 -3.68 11.46 9.39
CA CYS A 159 -4.41 10.34 8.80
C CYS A 159 -5.01 9.48 9.90
N LYS A 160 -5.93 10.05 10.69
CA LYS A 160 -6.66 9.33 11.73
C LYS A 160 -7.84 8.56 11.17
N VAL A 161 -8.01 7.36 11.69
CA VAL A 161 -9.19 6.52 11.53
C VAL A 161 -9.78 6.30 12.91
N HIS A 162 -10.94 6.91 13.16
CA HIS A 162 -11.70 6.66 14.36
C HIS A 162 -12.45 5.34 14.21
N VAL A 163 -12.25 4.41 15.14
CA VAL A 163 -12.94 3.12 15.14
C VAL A 163 -13.85 3.06 16.35
N GLU A 164 -15.14 2.92 16.08
CA GLU A 164 -16.18 2.67 17.07
C GLU A 164 -16.67 1.24 16.94
N GLN A 165 -16.69 0.50 18.04
CA GLN A 165 -17.35 -0.80 18.10
C GLN A 165 -18.82 -0.59 18.46
N LEU A 166 -19.71 -0.99 17.55
CA LEU A 166 -21.13 -1.13 17.86
C LEU A 166 -21.41 -2.59 18.19
N LEU A 167 -22.18 -2.81 19.25
CA LEU A 167 -22.73 -4.07 19.81
C LEU A 167 -22.67 -5.33 18.92
N GLU A 168 -22.55 -6.50 19.58
CA GLU A 168 -22.69 -7.81 18.94
C GLU A 168 -24.00 -7.90 18.12
N CYS A 169 -23.89 -8.09 16.80
CA CYS A 169 -25.03 -8.30 15.92
C CYS A 169 -25.48 -9.76 16.01
N GLY A 170 -26.01 -10.17 17.17
CA GLY A 170 -26.25 -11.58 17.51
C GLY A 170 -24.99 -12.24 18.11
N ALA A 171 -25.09 -13.51 18.53
CA ALA A 171 -24.14 -14.12 19.47
C ALA A 171 -22.67 -14.27 18.99
N LYS A 172 -22.36 -13.93 17.74
CA LYS A 172 -21.09 -14.30 17.07
C LYS A 172 -20.54 -13.31 16.03
N THR A 173 -21.12 -12.11 15.89
CA THR A 173 -20.60 -11.11 14.95
C THR A 173 -20.40 -9.77 15.62
N ARG A 174 -19.34 -9.08 15.23
CA ARG A 174 -18.98 -7.75 15.76
C ARG A 174 -18.96 -6.73 14.64
N LYS A 175 -19.48 -5.53 14.93
CA LYS A 175 -19.57 -4.42 13.99
C LYS A 175 -18.60 -3.31 14.41
N PHE A 176 -17.79 -2.87 13.46
CA PHE A 176 -16.86 -1.75 13.65
C PHE A 176 -17.15 -0.66 12.61
N ILE A 177 -17.22 0.59 13.05
CA ILE A 177 -17.34 1.76 12.17
C ILE A 177 -16.02 2.49 12.17
N HIS A 178 -15.36 2.50 11.02
CA HIS A 178 -14.15 3.26 10.74
C HIS A 178 -14.55 4.57 10.09
N THR A 179 -14.26 5.69 10.74
CA THR A 179 -14.50 7.05 10.23
C THR A 179 -13.16 7.72 9.93
N PHE A 180 -13.03 8.29 8.73
CA PHE A 180 -11.79 8.86 8.23
C PHE A 180 -12.04 10.10 7.37
N LYS A 181 -10.97 10.85 7.05
CA LYS A 181 -11.07 12.05 6.22
C LYS A 181 -11.62 11.68 4.82
N PRO A 182 -12.56 12.45 4.24
CA PRO A 182 -13.13 12.15 2.95
C PRO A 182 -12.08 11.90 1.85
N THR A 183 -12.17 10.77 1.15
CA THR A 183 -11.23 10.36 0.09
C THR A 183 -11.93 9.66 -1.07
N THR A 184 -11.36 9.73 -2.26
CA THR A 184 -11.82 8.96 -3.45
C THR A 184 -11.07 7.63 -3.62
N ASP A 185 -10.00 7.39 -2.88
CA ASP A 185 -9.18 6.17 -3.00
C ASP A 185 -8.95 5.53 -1.63
N ILE A 186 -9.53 4.35 -1.43
CA ILE A 186 -9.44 3.57 -0.21
C ILE A 186 -8.75 2.25 -0.52
N ARG A 187 -7.69 1.97 0.24
CA ARG A 187 -7.00 0.68 0.24
C ARG A 187 -7.24 -0.02 1.55
N LEU A 188 -7.52 -1.31 1.48
CA LEU A 188 -7.77 -2.10 2.68
C LEU A 188 -6.56 -2.95 2.97
N THR A 189 -6.19 -3.05 4.23
CA THR A 189 -5.11 -3.90 4.69
C THR A 189 -5.58 -4.80 5.82
N THR A 190 -4.96 -5.95 5.93
CA THR A 190 -4.88 -6.74 7.17
C THR A 190 -3.40 -6.85 7.56
N HIS A 191 -3.06 -7.62 8.60
CA HIS A 191 -1.66 -7.87 8.95
C HIS A 191 -0.85 -8.53 7.81
N THR A 192 -1.49 -9.29 6.94
CA THR A 192 -0.81 -10.13 5.95
C THR A 192 -1.28 -9.90 4.52
N SER A 193 -2.20 -8.96 4.29
CA SER A 193 -2.83 -8.84 2.99
C SER A 193 -3.22 -7.40 2.68
N TYR A 194 -3.27 -7.13 1.37
CA TYR A 194 -3.67 -5.86 0.79
C TYR A 194 -4.81 -6.13 -0.19
N PHE A 195 -5.83 -5.26 -0.15
CA PHE A 195 -7.00 -5.36 -1.00
C PHE A 195 -7.31 -4.00 -1.62
N ASN A 196 -7.65 -4.04 -2.90
CA ASN A 196 -8.15 -2.89 -3.62
C ASN A 196 -9.61 -3.15 -4.00
N LEU A 197 -10.50 -2.26 -3.59
CA LEU A 197 -11.93 -2.34 -3.93
C LEU A 197 -12.23 -1.89 -5.38
N GLY A 198 -11.22 -1.42 -6.11
CA GLY A 198 -11.38 -0.95 -7.50
C GLY A 198 -12.24 0.31 -7.58
N LEU A 199 -12.18 1.18 -6.58
CA LEU A 199 -12.92 2.43 -6.58
C LEU A 199 -12.44 3.31 -7.76
N TYR A 200 -13.40 3.91 -8.48
CA TYR A 200 -13.05 4.79 -9.59
C TYR A 200 -12.42 6.09 -9.07
N PRO A 201 -11.33 6.59 -9.67
CA PRO A 201 -10.66 7.83 -9.22
C PRO A 201 -11.56 9.07 -9.27
N LYS A 202 -12.62 9.03 -10.08
CA LYS A 202 -13.67 10.08 -10.20
C LYS A 202 -14.97 9.71 -9.48
N GLY A 203 -14.93 8.70 -8.62
CA GLY A 203 -16.07 8.26 -7.81
C GLY A 203 -16.41 9.27 -6.69
N PRO A 204 -17.45 8.98 -5.90
CA PRO A 204 -17.80 9.81 -4.77
C PRO A 204 -16.70 9.76 -3.72
N ARG A 205 -16.66 10.77 -2.85
CA ARG A 205 -15.77 10.75 -1.68
C ARG A 205 -16.39 9.90 -0.59
N TYR A 206 -15.60 9.01 -0.01
CA TYR A 206 -15.96 8.14 1.09
C TYR A 206 -15.36 8.66 2.39
N ASN A 207 -16.10 8.56 3.49
CA ASN A 207 -15.64 9.00 4.81
C ASN A 207 -15.90 7.97 5.91
N ARG A 208 -16.63 6.90 5.62
CA ARG A 208 -16.90 5.82 6.59
C ARG A 208 -16.85 4.45 5.94
N LEU A 209 -16.36 3.50 6.71
CA LEU A 209 -16.36 2.07 6.39
C LEU A 209 -16.92 1.32 7.59
N ILE A 210 -17.99 0.56 7.38
CA ILE A 210 -18.52 -0.40 8.35
C ILE A 210 -17.90 -1.76 8.04
N VAL A 211 -17.30 -2.40 9.03
CA VAL A 211 -16.71 -3.72 8.95
C VAL A 211 -17.48 -4.67 9.85
N LEU A 212 -18.08 -5.71 9.27
CA LEU A 212 -18.62 -6.84 10.04
C LEU A 212 -17.58 -7.94 10.10
N LYS A 213 -17.26 -8.36 11.32
CA LYS A 213 -16.34 -9.48 11.59
C LYS A 213 -17.12 -10.68 12.11
N ASN A 214 -16.75 -11.87 11.67
CA ASN A 214 -17.26 -13.13 12.22
C ASN A 214 -16.68 -13.41 13.62
N ASP A 215 -17.00 -14.57 14.19
CA ASP A 215 -16.55 -15.01 15.51
C ASP A 215 -15.03 -15.23 15.59
N LEU A 216 -14.40 -15.53 14.45
CA LEU A 216 -12.94 -15.61 14.31
C LEU A 216 -12.27 -14.23 14.18
N GLY A 217 -13.04 -13.13 14.19
CA GLY A 217 -12.52 -11.78 14.01
C GLY A 217 -12.13 -11.44 12.58
N PHE A 218 -12.48 -12.28 11.60
CA PHE A 218 -12.20 -12.03 10.19
C PHE A 218 -13.27 -11.12 9.57
N PRO A 219 -12.90 -10.07 8.81
CA PRO A 219 -13.86 -9.21 8.13
C PRO A 219 -14.57 -9.99 7.01
N VAL A 220 -15.89 -10.10 7.08
CA VAL A 220 -16.71 -10.87 6.11
C VAL A 220 -17.54 -9.97 5.19
N LEU A 221 -17.90 -8.78 5.65
CA LEU A 221 -18.68 -7.80 4.91
C LEU A 221 -18.19 -6.39 5.22
N LEU A 222 -18.11 -5.58 4.17
CA LEU A 222 -17.76 -4.18 4.21
C LEU A 222 -18.90 -3.34 3.64
N THR A 223 -19.20 -2.23 4.32
CA THR A 223 -20.12 -1.22 3.79
C THR A 223 -19.40 0.12 3.77
N LEU A 224 -19.08 0.61 2.58
CA LEU A 224 -18.57 1.97 2.39
C LEU A 224 -19.73 2.95 2.29
N LEU A 225 -19.60 4.07 3.01
CA LEU A 225 -20.53 5.18 2.92
C LEU A 225 -19.82 6.37 2.29
N ASP A 226 -20.43 6.92 1.26
CA ASP A 226 -19.98 8.18 0.68
C ASP A 226 -20.42 9.39 1.52
N THR A 227 -19.93 10.57 1.15
CA THR A 227 -20.26 11.84 1.80
C THR A 227 -21.74 12.23 1.66
N GLU A 228 -22.49 11.57 0.78
CA GLU A 228 -23.94 11.72 0.61
C GLU A 228 -24.73 10.64 1.38
N ASN A 229 -24.04 9.80 2.15
CA ASN A 229 -24.60 8.66 2.89
C ASN A 229 -25.16 7.53 2.01
N LYS A 230 -24.71 7.41 0.77
CA LYS A 230 -25.02 6.25 -0.07
C LYS A 230 -24.18 5.06 0.37
N TYR A 231 -24.81 3.91 0.43
CA TYR A 231 -24.19 2.65 0.84
C TYR A 231 -23.66 1.86 -0.36
N HIS A 232 -22.43 1.38 -0.21
CA HIS A 232 -21.74 0.51 -1.16
C HIS A 232 -21.26 -0.74 -0.43
N TYR A 233 -21.83 -1.89 -0.76
CA TYR A 233 -21.57 -3.14 -0.06
C TYR A 233 -20.55 -3.99 -0.81
N TYR A 234 -19.64 -4.60 -0.06
CA TYR A 234 -18.62 -5.51 -0.57
C TYR A 234 -18.56 -6.75 0.31
N ARG A 235 -18.55 -7.92 -0.33
CA ARG A 235 -18.44 -9.22 0.33
C ARG A 235 -17.10 -9.85 0.02
N TYR A 236 -16.51 -10.51 1.01
CA TYR A 236 -15.31 -11.31 0.78
C TYR A 236 -15.67 -12.50 -0.13
N SER A 237 -14.99 -12.62 -1.26
CA SER A 237 -15.27 -13.64 -2.29
C SER A 237 -14.26 -14.78 -2.28
N GLY A 238 -13.45 -14.92 -1.23
CA GLY A 238 -12.32 -15.84 -1.21
C GLY A 238 -11.06 -15.27 -1.89
N GLU A 239 -9.94 -15.99 -1.77
CA GLU A 239 -8.65 -15.70 -2.42
C GLU A 239 -8.11 -14.26 -2.26
N GLY A 240 -8.41 -13.60 -1.15
CA GLY A 240 -7.96 -12.23 -0.97
C GLY A 240 -8.71 -11.20 -1.84
N LYS A 241 -9.94 -11.51 -2.30
CA LYS A 241 -10.74 -10.63 -3.16
C LYS A 241 -12.05 -10.21 -2.49
N TRP A 242 -12.53 -9.03 -2.87
CA TRP A 242 -13.80 -8.46 -2.43
C TRP A 242 -14.68 -8.17 -3.65
N GLY A 243 -15.86 -8.78 -3.68
CA GLY A 243 -16.86 -8.55 -4.72
C GLY A 243 -17.82 -7.44 -4.30
N ARG A 244 -18.07 -6.48 -5.18
CA ARG A 244 -19.13 -5.48 -4.98
C ARG A 244 -20.49 -6.14 -5.13
N LEU A 245 -21.39 -5.93 -4.17
CA LEU A 245 -22.78 -6.36 -4.28
C LEU A 245 -23.57 -5.29 -5.05
N GLU A 246 -24.34 -5.72 -6.06
CA GLU A 246 -25.22 -4.80 -6.78
C GLU A 246 -26.38 -4.31 -5.89
N GLN A 247 -26.81 -3.07 -6.09
CA GLN A 247 -27.91 -2.50 -5.29
C GLN A 247 -29.22 -3.22 -5.63
N GLY A 248 -29.81 -3.91 -4.64
CA GLY A 248 -31.00 -4.74 -4.81
C GLY A 248 -31.23 -5.68 -3.62
N VAL A 249 -31.93 -6.80 -3.85
CA VAL A 249 -32.32 -7.81 -2.83
C VAL A 249 -31.14 -8.29 -1.97
N GLU A 250 -29.93 -8.36 -2.51
CA GLU A 250 -28.73 -8.77 -1.76
C GLU A 250 -28.25 -7.72 -0.75
N ALA A 251 -28.26 -6.43 -1.10
CA ALA A 251 -27.98 -5.34 -0.18
C ALA A 251 -29.09 -5.17 0.87
N ALA A 252 -30.34 -5.45 0.49
CA ALA A 252 -31.50 -5.42 1.39
C ALA A 252 -31.47 -6.55 2.44
N LYS A 253 -31.04 -7.76 2.07
CA LYS A 253 -30.79 -8.86 3.02
C LYS A 253 -29.72 -8.49 4.05
N VAL A 254 -28.71 -7.73 3.61
CA VAL A 254 -27.58 -7.26 4.43
C VAL A 254 -27.95 -6.04 5.29
N ASN A 255 -29.04 -5.35 4.97
CA ASN A 255 -29.46 -4.13 5.64
C ASN A 255 -30.02 -4.42 7.05
N LEU A 256 -29.15 -4.31 8.05
CA LEU A 256 -29.39 -3.62 9.32
C LEU A 256 -30.64 -4.02 10.14
N ARG A 257 -31.01 -5.29 10.12
CA ARG A 257 -31.40 -6.00 11.34
C ARG A 257 -30.42 -7.15 11.47
N GLY A 258 -29.96 -7.45 12.68
CA GLY A 258 -29.00 -8.53 12.92
C GLY A 258 -29.60 -9.90 12.64
N ASP A 259 -30.00 -10.14 11.39
CA ASP A 259 -30.63 -11.37 10.98
C ASP A 259 -29.55 -12.42 10.81
N GLU A 260 -29.50 -13.29 11.83
CA GLU A 260 -28.78 -14.57 11.85
C GLU A 260 -29.02 -15.41 10.58
N ALA A 261 -30.03 -15.10 9.77
CA ALA A 261 -30.38 -15.80 8.54
C ALA A 261 -29.30 -15.74 7.45
N LEU A 262 -28.57 -14.62 7.30
CA LEU A 262 -27.42 -14.55 6.38
C LEU A 262 -26.19 -15.31 6.91
N LEU A 263 -26.04 -15.41 8.23
CA LEU A 263 -24.95 -16.14 8.88
C LEU A 263 -25.19 -17.66 8.93
N LYS A 264 -26.45 -18.08 8.78
CA LYS A 264 -26.87 -19.49 8.66
C LYS A 264 -26.91 -19.99 7.21
N ASP A 265 -26.71 -19.11 6.23
CA ASP A 265 -26.58 -19.51 4.84
C ASP A 265 -25.26 -20.30 4.68
N PRO A 266 -25.31 -21.58 4.28
CA PRO A 266 -24.11 -22.42 4.16
C PRO A 266 -23.08 -21.85 3.17
N VAL A 267 -23.46 -20.92 2.31
CA VAL A 267 -22.54 -20.19 1.42
C VAL A 267 -21.68 -19.16 2.19
N PHE A 268 -22.14 -18.65 3.34
CA PHE A 268 -21.36 -17.72 4.19
C PHE A 268 -20.36 -18.44 5.10
N MET A 269 -20.63 -19.70 5.47
CA MET A 269 -19.79 -20.49 6.38
C MET A 269 -18.78 -21.40 5.66
N ARG A 270 -18.93 -21.63 4.35
CA ARG A 270 -18.12 -22.62 3.60
C ARG A 270 -16.80 -22.11 3.03
N GLU A 271 -16.55 -20.81 3.02
CA GLU A 271 -15.31 -20.25 2.46
C GLU A 271 -14.64 -19.27 3.42
N VAL A 272 -14.27 -19.77 4.61
CA VAL A 272 -13.05 -19.28 5.26
C VAL A 272 -11.94 -20.14 4.68
N PRO A 273 -11.11 -19.65 3.74
CA PRO A 273 -9.91 -20.37 3.39
C PRO A 273 -9.14 -20.58 4.69
N ASN A 274 -8.53 -21.75 4.88
CA ASN A 274 -7.44 -21.89 5.83
C ASN A 274 -6.45 -20.76 5.52
N ALA A 275 -6.53 -19.64 6.25
CA ALA A 275 -5.63 -18.52 6.07
C ALA A 275 -4.25 -19.08 6.40
N PRO A 276 -3.34 -19.26 5.41
CA PRO A 276 -2.02 -19.76 5.71
C PRO A 276 -1.31 -18.64 6.45
N GLY A 277 -1.32 -18.67 7.79
CA GLY A 277 -0.74 -17.59 8.59
C GLY A 277 -1.30 -17.42 10.00
N LEU A 278 -2.48 -17.95 10.33
CA LEU A 278 -3.02 -17.89 11.70
C LEU A 278 -2.43 -18.97 12.63
N ARG A 279 -1.12 -19.23 12.54
CA ARG A 279 -0.40 -19.80 13.68
C ARG A 279 0.13 -18.62 14.50
N PRO A 280 -0.17 -18.52 15.80
CA PRO A 280 0.51 -17.54 16.64
C PRO A 280 2.02 -17.80 16.52
N ARG A 281 2.77 -16.83 16.00
CA ARG A 281 4.21 -16.80 16.22
C ARG A 281 4.40 -16.57 17.71
N VAL A 282 4.65 -17.66 18.44
CA VAL A 282 5.20 -17.59 19.80
C VAL A 282 6.55 -16.89 19.65
N TYR A 283 6.60 -15.62 20.00
CA TYR A 283 7.88 -14.96 20.24
C TYR A 283 8.42 -15.56 21.53
N ASN A 284 9.34 -16.52 21.40
CA ASN A 284 10.19 -16.92 22.51
C ASN A 284 11.07 -15.72 22.88
N THR A 285 10.60 -14.93 23.85
CA THR A 285 11.47 -14.08 24.67
C THR A 285 12.27 -14.99 25.58
N THR A 286 13.33 -15.58 25.06
CA THR A 286 14.47 -15.96 25.90
C THR A 286 15.26 -14.68 26.17
N MET A 287 14.93 -14.03 27.29
CA MET A 287 15.94 -13.29 28.04
C MET A 287 16.99 -14.31 28.48
N TYR A 288 18.25 -14.05 28.16
CA TYR A 288 19.38 -14.64 28.86
C TYR A 288 20.22 -13.50 29.47
N PRO A 289 20.91 -13.81 30.58
CA PRO A 289 21.23 -12.89 31.68
C PRO A 289 22.34 -11.89 31.38
#